data_AF-A0A1G5EMY8-F1
#
_entry.id   AF-A0A1G5EMY8-F1
#
_cell.length_a   1.000
_cell.length_b   1.000
_cell.length_c   1.000
_cell.angle_alpha   90.00
_cell.angle_beta   90.00
_cell.angle_gamma   90.00
#
_symmetry.space_group_name_H-M   'P 1'
#
loop_
_entity.id
_entity.type
_entity.pdbx_description
1 polymer ?
#
loop_
_entity_poly.entity_id
_entity_poly.type
_entity_poly.pdbx_seq_one_letter_code
_entity_poly.pdbx_strand_id
1 'polypeptide(L)'
;MKKIRREIVKCITCETRNAFLYLDDFAYGERLVLYSYGKKYAYINMLEDEAYTEFVDLTKNVIESEKLVNTDLYDIVDSIFYIACDEIDGTPVIFNGKRKCDLCGEHSFEKVLAEPESIIEVDLPEITHKKWMKYSNEEKEAKIRELIKKY
;
A
#
# COMPACT_ATOMS: atom_id res chain seq x y z
N MET A 1 -10.68 12.35 -9.23
CA MET A 1 -9.75 13.35 -8.68
C MET A 1 -10.00 13.53 -7.19
N LYS A 2 -8.97 13.40 -6.36
CA LYS A 2 -9.04 13.55 -4.91
C LYS A 2 -8.27 14.79 -4.46
N LYS A 3 -8.77 15.47 -3.42
CA LYS A 3 -8.06 16.54 -2.73
C LYS A 3 -7.05 15.92 -1.77
N ILE A 4 -5.77 16.25 -1.96
CA ILE A 4 -4.66 15.62 -1.26
C ILE A 4 -3.74 16.72 -0.73
N ARG A 5 -3.31 16.58 0.53
CA ARG A 5 -2.26 17.45 1.08
C ARG A 5 -0.93 17.04 0.46
N ARG A 6 -0.20 18.03 -0.05
CA ARG A 6 1.09 17.87 -0.69
C ARG A 6 2.15 18.65 0.06
N GLU A 7 3.22 17.94 0.41
CA GLU A 7 4.44 18.50 0.96
C GLU A 7 5.57 18.31 -0.05
N ILE A 8 6.33 19.37 -0.32
CA ILE A 8 7.51 19.29 -1.19
C ILE A 8 8.76 19.26 -0.32
N VAL A 9 9.56 18.21 -0.45
CA VAL A 9 10.83 18.05 0.28
C VAL A 9 11.97 17.80 -0.69
N LYS A 10 13.19 18.19 -0.31
CA LYS A 10 14.39 17.91 -1.10
C LYS A 10 15.02 16.59 -0.67
N CYS A 11 15.48 15.82 -1.65
CA CYS A 11 16.32 14.66 -1.39
C CYS A 11 17.69 15.13 -0.90
N ILE A 12 18.18 14.57 0.21
CA ILE A 12 19.50 14.93 0.77
C ILE A 12 20.63 14.52 -0.19
N THR A 13 20.44 13.46 -0.98
CA THR A 13 21.48 12.91 -1.84
C THR A 13 21.62 13.61 -3.19
N CYS A 14 20.51 14.01 -3.82
CA CYS A 14 20.52 14.57 -5.18
C CYS A 14 19.79 15.91 -5.31
N GLU A 15 19.36 16.50 -4.19
CA GLU A 15 18.68 17.81 -4.07
C GLU A 15 17.37 17.95 -4.86
N THR A 16 16.94 16.89 -5.55
CA THR A 16 15.70 16.86 -6.32
C THR A 16 14.51 17.07 -5.38
N ARG A 17 13.56 17.90 -5.79
CA ARG A 17 12.29 18.12 -5.09
C ARG A 17 11.36 16.95 -5.34
N ASN A 18 10.74 16.44 -4.28
CA ASN A 18 9.84 15.30 -4.32
C ASN A 18 8.53 15.67 -3.62
N ALA A 19 7.41 15.27 -4.23
CA ALA A 19 6.11 15.43 -3.64
C ALA A 19 5.78 14.23 -2.74
N PHE A 20 5.45 14.54 -1.49
CA PHE A 20 4.85 13.63 -0.53
C PHE A 20 3.37 13.94 -0.44
N LEU A 21 2.56 12.90 -0.54
CA LEU A 21 1.11 12.99 -0.58
C LEU A 21 0.52 12.41 0.69
N TYR A 22 -0.43 13.11 1.26
CA TYR A 22 -1.14 12.71 2.48
C TYR A 22 -2.65 12.87 2.25
N LEU A 23 -3.39 11.83 2.62
CA LEU A 23 -4.83 11.94 2.75
C LEU A 23 -5.17 12.88 3.91
N ASP A 24 -6.43 13.33 3.92
CA ASP A 24 -6.97 14.07 5.04
C ASP A 24 -7.02 13.20 6.30
N ASP A 25 -6.87 13.80 7.49
CA ASP A 25 -6.90 13.08 8.77
C ASP A 25 -8.28 12.42 9.04
N PHE A 26 -9.33 12.85 8.33
CA PHE A 26 -10.68 12.26 8.39
C PHE A 26 -10.91 11.13 7.37
N ALA A 27 -9.93 10.76 6.56
CA ALA A 27 -10.02 9.73 5.52
C ALA A 27 -9.95 8.30 6.12
N TYR A 28 -10.90 7.96 6.99
CA TYR A 28 -10.92 6.67 7.67
C TYR A 28 -11.13 5.51 6.68
N GLY A 29 -10.27 4.50 6.73
CA GLY A 29 -10.31 3.35 5.82
C GLY A 29 -9.64 3.58 4.46
N GLU A 30 -9.34 4.82 4.11
CA GLU A 30 -8.63 5.17 2.89
C GLU A 30 -7.12 5.11 3.11
N ARG A 31 -6.36 4.61 2.12
CA ARG A 31 -4.90 4.58 2.18
C ARG A 31 -4.27 5.02 0.87
N LEU A 32 -3.13 5.70 0.99
CA LEU A 32 -2.19 5.87 -0.11
C LEU A 32 -1.13 4.77 0.00
N VAL A 33 -0.99 3.99 -1.07
CA VAL A 33 0.03 2.94 -1.15
C VAL A 33 1.05 3.30 -2.21
N LEU A 34 2.27 2.79 -2.09
CA LEU A 34 3.33 3.10 -3.04
C LEU A 34 3.36 2.07 -4.17
N TYR A 35 3.73 2.50 -5.38
CA TYR A 35 4.07 1.63 -6.50
C TYR A 35 5.26 2.22 -7.26
N SER A 36 5.63 1.63 -8.40
CA SER A 36 6.78 2.06 -9.20
C SER A 36 8.06 2.10 -8.35
N TYR A 37 8.28 1.02 -7.58
CA TYR A 37 9.40 0.84 -6.66
C TYR A 37 9.49 1.89 -5.54
N GLY A 38 8.35 2.45 -5.11
CA GLY A 38 8.30 3.43 -4.02
C GLY A 38 8.29 4.88 -4.50
N LYS A 39 8.11 5.12 -5.81
CA LYS A 39 8.20 6.46 -6.41
C LYS A 39 6.84 7.14 -6.66
N LYS A 40 5.75 6.37 -6.71
CA LYS A 40 4.43 6.90 -7.03
C LYS A 40 3.40 6.39 -6.02
N TYR A 41 2.25 7.06 -5.97
CA TYR A 41 1.15 6.76 -5.06
C TYR A 41 -0.06 6.23 -5.83
N ALA A 42 -0.67 5.18 -5.30
CA ALA A 42 -1.96 4.65 -5.68
C ALA A 42 -2.92 4.76 -4.49
N TYR A 43 -4.21 4.63 -4.76
CA TYR A 43 -5.27 4.82 -3.77
C TYR A 43 -6.07 3.53 -3.58
N ILE A 44 -6.50 3.27 -2.34
CA ILE A 44 -7.45 2.22 -1.99
C ILE A 44 -8.37 2.67 -0.86
N ASN A 45 -9.64 2.26 -0.93
CA ASN A 45 -10.61 2.39 0.16
C ASN A 45 -10.85 1.01 0.78
N MET A 46 -10.20 0.71 1.89
CA MET A 46 -10.25 -0.62 2.53
C MET A 46 -11.63 -0.94 3.12
N LEU A 47 -12.48 0.05 3.36
CA LEU A 47 -13.85 -0.17 3.89
C LEU A 47 -14.83 -0.61 2.81
N GLU A 48 -14.61 -0.19 1.58
CA GLU A 48 -15.44 -0.52 0.43
C GLU A 48 -14.82 -1.63 -0.43
N ASP A 49 -13.65 -2.15 -0.02
CA ASP A 49 -12.92 -3.17 -0.75
C ASP A 49 -13.39 -4.58 -0.36
N GLU A 50 -14.15 -5.20 -1.26
CA GLU A 50 -14.63 -6.58 -1.10
C GLU A 50 -13.48 -7.59 -1.04
N ALA A 51 -12.40 -7.36 -1.79
CA ALA A 51 -11.25 -8.26 -1.81
C ALA A 51 -10.48 -8.19 -0.49
N TYR A 52 -10.38 -7.02 0.13
CA TYR A 52 -9.80 -6.86 1.46
C TYR A 52 -10.61 -7.59 2.52
N THR A 53 -11.93 -7.42 2.52
CA THR A 53 -12.82 -8.10 3.46
C THR A 53 -12.70 -9.62 3.32
N GLU A 54 -12.77 -10.14 2.09
CA GLU A 54 -12.54 -11.55 1.81
C GLU A 54 -11.15 -12.02 2.26
N PHE A 55 -10.11 -11.22 2.00
CA PHE A 55 -8.74 -11.57 2.34
C PHE A 55 -8.53 -11.69 3.85
N VAL A 56 -9.12 -10.81 4.65
CA VAL A 56 -9.07 -10.86 6.12
C VAL A 56 -9.71 -12.15 6.63
N ASP A 57 -10.88 -12.51 6.11
CA ASP A 57 -11.58 -13.73 6.50
C ASP A 57 -10.79 -14.99 6.14
N LEU A 58 -10.26 -15.05 4.92
CA LEU A 58 -9.40 -16.17 4.48
C LEU A 58 -8.12 -16.26 5.32
N THR A 59 -7.48 -15.13 5.60
CA THR A 59 -6.26 -15.08 6.44
C THR A 59 -6.54 -15.59 7.84
N LYS A 60 -7.66 -15.20 8.44
CA LYS A 60 -8.09 -15.69 9.75
C LYS A 60 -8.29 -17.21 9.73
N ASN A 61 -8.98 -17.74 8.73
CA ASN A 61 -9.19 -19.19 8.60
C ASN A 61 -7.86 -19.95 8.47
N VAL A 62 -6.91 -19.41 7.71
CA VAL A 62 -5.57 -20.02 7.55
C VAL A 62 -4.81 -20.02 8.88
N ILE A 63 -4.78 -18.89 9.61
CA ILE A 63 -4.13 -18.79 10.93
C ILE A 63 -4.70 -19.81 11.91
N GLU A 64 -6.03 -19.92 11.98
CA GLU A 64 -6.73 -20.87 12.84
C GLU A 64 -6.39 -22.32 12.46
N SER A 65 -6.35 -22.63 11.16
CA SER A 65 -6.02 -23.97 10.64
C SER A 65 -4.58 -24.41 10.93
N GLU A 66 -3.63 -23.47 10.84
CA GLU A 66 -2.20 -23.70 11.08
C GLU A 66 -1.83 -23.61 12.57
N LYS A 67 -2.78 -23.25 13.44
CA LYS A 67 -2.60 -23.08 14.90
C LYS A 67 -1.46 -22.12 15.25
N LEU A 68 -1.36 -21.01 14.52
CA LEU A 68 -0.36 -19.99 14.79
C LEU A 68 -0.79 -19.18 16.03
N VAL A 69 -0.16 -19.48 17.16
CA VAL A 69 -0.46 -18.84 18.45
C VAL A 69 0.41 -17.59 18.58
N ASN A 70 -0.21 -16.45 18.92
CA ASN A 70 0.40 -15.11 19.12
C ASN A 70 0.69 -14.28 17.86
N THR A 71 0.07 -14.56 16.71
CA THR A 71 0.22 -13.67 15.54
C THR A 71 -0.93 -12.67 15.48
N ASP A 72 -0.60 -11.38 15.36
CA ASP A 72 -1.59 -10.34 15.12
C ASP A 72 -2.10 -10.47 13.67
N LEU A 73 -3.40 -10.74 13.54
CA LEU A 73 -4.08 -10.88 12.26
C LEU A 73 -3.85 -9.65 11.37
N TYR A 74 -3.96 -8.46 11.95
CA TYR A 74 -3.86 -7.22 11.17
C TYR A 74 -2.43 -6.94 10.74
N ASP A 75 -1.42 -7.28 11.56
CA ASP A 75 -0.02 -7.19 11.14
C ASP A 75 0.30 -8.14 9.99
N ILE A 76 -0.24 -9.36 10.01
CA ILE A 76 -0.12 -10.28 8.87
C ILE A 76 -0.80 -9.66 7.66
N VAL A 77 -2.09 -9.30 7.77
CA VAL A 77 -2.86 -8.78 6.65
C VAL A 77 -2.15 -7.56 6.02
N ASP A 78 -1.74 -6.58 6.82
CA ASP A 78 -1.03 -5.38 6.34
C ASP A 78 0.30 -5.73 5.65
N SER A 79 0.93 -6.84 6.01
CA SER A 79 2.19 -7.30 5.41
C SER A 79 2.04 -8.07 4.10
N ILE A 80 0.95 -8.84 3.92
CA ILE A 80 0.79 -9.76 2.77
C ILE A 80 -0.36 -9.41 1.83
N PHE A 81 -1.24 -8.47 2.17
CA PHE A 81 -2.40 -8.12 1.33
C PHE A 81 -2.03 -7.66 -0.09
N TYR A 82 -0.80 -7.19 -0.30
CA TYR A 82 -0.29 -6.84 -1.63
C TYR A 82 -0.45 -7.97 -2.67
N ILE A 83 -0.54 -9.25 -2.28
CA ILE A 83 -0.74 -10.37 -3.22
C ILE A 83 -2.13 -10.40 -3.85
N ALA A 84 -3.12 -9.80 -3.18
CA ALA A 84 -4.47 -9.69 -3.71
C ALA A 84 -4.58 -8.53 -4.69
N CYS A 85 -3.62 -7.60 -4.69
CA CYS A 85 -3.63 -6.40 -5.51
C CYS A 85 -3.02 -6.68 -6.90
N ASP A 86 -3.63 -6.11 -7.94
CA ASP A 86 -3.05 -6.08 -9.27
C ASP A 86 -1.84 -5.12 -9.32
N GLU A 87 -0.92 -5.38 -10.25
CA GLU A 87 0.21 -4.50 -10.52
C GLU A 87 -0.24 -3.22 -11.25
N ILE A 88 0.37 -2.09 -10.91
CA ILE A 88 0.18 -0.81 -11.58
C ILE A 88 1.45 -0.52 -12.38
N ASP A 89 1.31 -0.26 -13.69
CA ASP A 89 2.43 -0.08 -14.62
C ASP A 89 3.45 -1.25 -14.58
N GLY A 90 2.97 -2.48 -14.33
CA GLY A 90 3.83 -3.66 -14.22
C GLY A 90 4.67 -3.71 -12.94
N THR A 91 4.33 -2.91 -11.93
CA THR A 91 5.00 -2.91 -10.62
C THR A 91 4.06 -3.27 -9.49
N PRO A 92 4.51 -4.06 -8.50
CA PRO A 92 3.71 -4.42 -7.35
C PRO A 92 3.50 -3.22 -6.44
N VAL A 93 2.41 -3.25 -5.69
CA VAL A 93 2.05 -2.24 -4.70
C VAL A 93 2.75 -2.53 -3.38
N ILE A 94 3.03 -1.49 -2.62
CA ILE A 94 3.83 -1.52 -1.39
C ILE A 94 3.08 -0.73 -0.32
N PHE A 95 2.47 -1.45 0.63
CA PHE A 95 1.71 -0.85 1.73
C PHE A 95 2.64 -0.23 2.79
N ASN A 96 3.68 -0.95 3.20
CA ASN A 96 4.61 -0.53 4.27
C ASN A 96 5.95 -0.01 3.75
N GLY A 97 5.92 0.66 2.59
CA GLY A 97 7.11 1.17 1.91
C GLY A 97 7.53 2.56 2.37
N LYS A 98 8.82 2.88 2.25
CA LYS A 98 9.30 4.26 2.33
C LYS A 98 9.26 4.90 0.95
N ARG A 99 8.79 6.15 0.88
CA ARG A 99 8.87 6.98 -0.32
C ARG A 99 10.34 7.07 -0.76
N LYS A 100 10.61 6.76 -2.03
CA LYS A 100 11.94 6.87 -2.64
C LYS A 100 12.01 8.10 -3.51
N CYS A 101 13.19 8.66 -3.73
CA CYS A 101 13.37 9.83 -4.58
C CYS A 101 13.05 9.48 -6.04
N ASP A 102 12.33 10.36 -6.72
CA ASP A 102 11.94 10.19 -8.13
C ASP A 102 13.16 10.05 -9.05
N LEU A 103 14.25 10.75 -8.73
CA LEU A 103 15.50 10.70 -9.49
C LEU A 103 16.43 9.58 -9.02
N CYS A 104 17.07 9.72 -7.85
CA CYS A 104 18.14 8.81 -7.42
C CYS A 104 17.67 7.54 -6.69
N GLY A 105 16.39 7.45 -6.30
CA GLY A 105 15.85 6.29 -5.58
C GLY A 105 16.19 6.22 -4.09
N GLU A 106 16.96 7.17 -3.54
CA GLU A 106 17.21 7.25 -2.09
C GLU A 106 15.97 7.67 -1.31
N HIS A 107 15.92 7.36 -0.01
CA HIS A 107 14.75 7.64 0.83
C HIS A 107 15.03 8.66 1.95
N SER A 108 16.16 9.36 1.83
CA SER A 108 16.60 10.39 2.78
C SER A 108 16.20 11.78 2.25
N PHE A 109 15.31 12.45 2.97
CA PHE A 109 14.78 13.76 2.63
C PHE A 109 15.02 14.77 3.75
N GLU A 110 15.16 16.03 3.38
CA GLU A 110 15.22 17.12 4.35
C GLU A 110 13.95 17.16 5.20
N LYS A 111 14.10 17.54 6.48
CA LYS A 111 12.97 17.71 7.39
C LYS A 111 12.21 19.02 7.18
N VAL A 112 12.82 19.95 6.45
CA VAL A 112 12.26 21.27 6.14
C VAL A 112 11.59 21.20 4.79
N LEU A 113 10.38 21.75 4.69
CA LEU A 113 9.67 21.84 3.43
C LEU A 113 10.39 22.80 2.48
N ALA A 114 10.54 22.40 1.23
CA ALA A 114 11.12 23.22 0.17
C ALA A 114 10.15 24.30 -0.31
N GLU A 115 8.84 24.08 -0.12
CA GLU A 115 7.74 24.97 -0.48
C GLU A 115 6.65 24.87 0.60
N PRO A 116 5.81 25.90 0.80
CA PRO A 116 4.67 25.80 1.69
C PRO A 116 3.77 24.60 1.33
N GLU A 117 3.18 23.98 2.35
CA GLU A 117 2.18 22.94 2.14
C GLU A 117 1.02 23.45 1.27
N SER A 118 0.45 22.55 0.47
CA SER A 118 -0.63 22.89 -0.44
C SER A 118 -1.62 21.75 -0.56
N ILE A 119 -2.88 22.08 -0.82
CA ILE A 119 -3.90 21.10 -1.21
C ILE A 119 -3.97 21.10 -2.73
N ILE A 120 -3.83 19.92 -3.33
CA ILE A 120 -3.95 19.73 -4.77
C ILE A 120 -5.05 18.74 -5.09
N GLU A 121 -5.61 18.83 -6.30
CA GLU A 121 -6.43 17.77 -6.86
C GLU A 121 -5.57 16.88 -7.75
N VAL A 122 -5.50 15.60 -7.42
CA VAL A 122 -4.70 14.61 -8.14
C VAL A 122 -5.57 13.46 -8.58
N ASP A 123 -5.25 12.91 -9.75
CA ASP A 123 -5.80 11.65 -10.21
C ASP A 123 -4.85 10.53 -9.80
N LEU A 124 -5.33 9.66 -8.92
CA LEU A 124 -4.55 8.55 -8.37
C LEU A 124 -5.10 7.25 -8.94
N PRO A 125 -4.24 6.34 -9.44
CA PRO A 125 -4.70 5.03 -9.86
C PRO A 125 -5.30 4.30 -8.66
N GLU A 126 -6.48 3.73 -8.84
CA GLU A 126 -7.14 2.90 -7.84
C GLU A 126 -6.60 1.48 -7.92
N ILE A 127 -6.41 0.86 -6.75
CA ILE A 127 -6.01 -0.54 -6.65
C ILE A 127 -7.15 -1.42 -7.17
N THR A 128 -6.81 -2.44 -7.96
CA THR A 128 -7.78 -3.42 -8.46
C THR A 128 -7.37 -4.84 -8.08
N HIS A 129 -8.32 -5.77 -8.11
CA HIS A 129 -8.15 -7.15 -7.64
C HIS A 129 -8.52 -8.19 -8.71
N LYS A 130 -8.37 -7.85 -10.00
CA LYS A 130 -8.85 -8.66 -11.14
C LYS A 130 -8.18 -10.02 -11.22
N LYS A 131 -6.89 -10.12 -10.90
CA LYS A 131 -6.21 -11.42 -10.82
C LYS A 131 -6.71 -12.22 -9.62
N TRP A 132 -6.82 -11.58 -8.45
CA TRP A 132 -7.26 -12.21 -7.21
C TRP A 132 -8.68 -12.79 -7.33
N MET A 133 -9.61 -12.02 -7.90
CA MET A 133 -11.00 -12.43 -8.08
C MET A 133 -11.20 -13.62 -9.03
N LYS A 134 -10.18 -14.04 -9.78
CA LYS A 134 -10.24 -15.21 -10.66
C LYS A 134 -9.83 -16.51 -9.96
N TYR A 135 -9.19 -16.43 -8.81
CA TYR A 135 -8.75 -17.60 -8.07
C TYR A 135 -9.92 -18.25 -7.33
N SER A 136 -9.88 -19.58 -7.20
CA SER A 136 -10.76 -20.29 -6.26
C SER A 136 -10.36 -20.02 -4.81
N ASN A 137 -11.25 -20.33 -3.86
CA ASN A 137 -10.93 -20.17 -2.44
C ASN A 137 -9.71 -21.01 -2.03
N GLU A 138 -9.59 -22.24 -2.55
CA GLU A 138 -8.45 -23.11 -2.29
C GLU A 138 -7.13 -22.52 -2.80
N GLU A 139 -7.15 -21.88 -3.98
CA GLU A 139 -5.98 -21.21 -4.55
C GLU A 139 -5.59 -19.97 -3.73
N LYS A 140 -6.59 -19.18 -3.27
CA LYS A 140 -6.38 -18.00 -2.42
C LYS A 140 -5.76 -18.40 -1.08
N GLU A 141 -6.34 -19.38 -0.39
CA GLU A 141 -5.82 -19.90 0.88
C GLU A 141 -4.40 -20.47 0.73
N ALA A 142 -4.12 -21.20 -0.35
CA ALA A 142 -2.78 -21.74 -0.61
C ALA A 142 -1.73 -20.63 -0.72
N LYS A 143 -2.05 -19.53 -1.42
CA LYS A 143 -1.17 -18.36 -1.56
C LYS A 143 -0.93 -17.65 -0.23
N ILE A 144 -1.99 -17.48 0.56
CA ILE A 144 -1.90 -16.88 1.90
C ILE A 144 -1.00 -17.75 2.79
N ARG A 145 -1.25 -19.07 2.83
CA ARG A 145 -0.49 -20.04 3.62
C ARG A 145 1.01 -20.03 3.27
N GLU A 146 1.37 -19.87 1.99
CA GLU A 146 2.78 -19.81 1.57
C GLU A 146 3.53 -18.64 2.22
N LEU A 147 2.87 -17.50 2.40
CA LEU A 147 3.50 -16.31 3.00
C LEU A 147 3.45 -16.32 4.52
N ILE A 148 2.36 -16.82 5.10
CA ILE A 148 2.21 -16.90 6.55
C ILE A 148 3.27 -17.84 7.17
N LYS A 149 3.72 -18.88 6.48
CA LYS A 149 4.82 -19.75 6.95
C LYS A 149 6.15 -19.03 7.24
N LYS A 150 6.28 -17.76 6.85
CA LYS A 150 7.44 -16.91 7.15
C LYS A 150 7.32 -16.20 8.52
N TYR A 151 6.17 -16.31 9.17
CA TYR A 151 5.87 -15.84 10.53
C TYR A 151 5.88 -17.01 11.52
#